data_AF-Q6AID0-F1
#
_entry.id   AF-Q6AID0-F1
#
_cell.length_a   1.000
_cell.length_b   1.000
_cell.length_c   1.000
_cell.angle_alpha   90.00
_cell.angle_beta   90.00
_cell.angle_gamma   90.00
#
_symmetry.space_group_name_H-M   'P 1'
#
loop_
_entity.id
_entity.type
_entity.pdbx_description
1 polymer ?
#
loop_
_entity_poly.entity_id
_entity_poly.type
_entity_poly.pdbx_seq_one_letter_code
_entity_poly.pdbx_strand_id
1 'polypeptide(L)'
;MEWRRGMIVFFPHDLCNKAAVHRQFRKLTKTKGAFPNKDSLLKLLYLGIQNASKKWTMPIQNWALTISQLVIYFEGRLDKDLKL
;
A
#
# COMPACT_ATOMS: atom_id res chain seq x y z
N MET A 1 -19.89 13.45 1.33
CA MET A 1 -19.40 12.05 1.32
C MET A 1 -18.18 12.01 2.21
N GLU A 2 -18.40 11.43 3.37
CA GLU A 2 -17.72 11.67 4.62
C GLU A 2 -16.60 10.64 4.81
N TRP A 3 -15.35 11.09 4.71
CA TRP A 3 -14.18 10.29 5.05
C TRP A 3 -13.95 10.38 6.57
N ARG A 4 -14.82 9.71 7.34
CA ARG A 4 -14.55 9.36 8.75
C ARG A 4 -14.35 7.85 8.86
N ARG A 5 -13.37 7.49 9.69
CA ARG A 5 -13.05 6.17 10.27
C ARG A 5 -12.13 5.27 9.44
N GLY A 6 -10.88 5.25 9.88
CA GLY A 6 -10.35 4.02 10.47
C GLY A 6 -9.71 3.03 9.50
N MET A 7 -8.99 3.51 8.50
CA MET A 7 -8.12 2.65 7.70
C MET A 7 -6.75 3.31 7.61
N ILE A 8 -5.97 3.17 8.68
CA ILE A 8 -4.52 3.20 8.53
C ILE A 8 -4.24 1.99 7.64
N VAL A 9 -4.05 2.26 6.34
CA VAL A 9 -3.56 1.28 5.38
C VAL A 9 -2.12 1.04 5.82
N PHE A 10 -1.96 0.15 6.79
CA PHE A 10 -0.68 -0.32 7.27
C PHE A 10 0.00 -1.00 6.09
N PHE A 11 0.85 -0.27 5.40
CA PHE A 11 1.73 -0.79 4.36
C PHE A 11 2.71 -1.76 5.04
N PRO A 12 2.56 -3.08 4.86
CA PRO A 12 3.38 -4.05 5.56
C PRO A 12 4.82 -3.99 5.11
N HIS A 13 5.73 -4.21 6.05
CA HIS A 13 7.17 -4.34 5.84
C HIS A 13 7.56 -5.54 4.96
N ASP A 14 6.61 -6.41 4.59
CA ASP A 14 6.68 -7.10 3.31
C ASP A 14 6.36 -6.10 2.21
N LEU A 15 7.33 -5.20 1.97
CA LEU A 15 7.41 -4.49 0.72
C LEU A 15 7.35 -5.58 -0.35
N CYS A 16 6.20 -5.66 -1.01
CA CYS A 16 6.22 -5.62 -2.46
C CYS A 16 7.17 -4.47 -2.78
N ASN A 17 8.46 -4.79 -2.92
CA ASN A 17 9.54 -3.84 -3.12
C ASN A 17 9.03 -2.84 -4.17
N LYS A 18 9.44 -1.57 -4.13
CA LYS A 18 9.20 -0.67 -5.28
C LYS A 18 9.42 -1.42 -6.61
N ALA A 19 10.41 -2.32 -6.62
CA ALA A 19 10.69 -3.30 -7.66
C ALA A 19 9.57 -4.32 -7.98
N ALA A 20 8.90 -4.93 -7.00
CA ALA A 20 7.84 -5.91 -7.22
C ALA A 20 6.56 -5.27 -7.78
N VAL A 21 6.20 -4.07 -7.32
CA VAL A 21 5.13 -3.26 -7.93
C VAL A 21 5.51 -2.88 -9.36
N HIS A 22 6.74 -2.39 -9.57
CA HIS A 22 7.25 -2.09 -10.91
C HIS A 22 7.23 -3.30 -11.85
N ARG A 23 7.55 -4.50 -11.34
CA ARG A 23 7.51 -5.75 -12.10
C ARG A 23 6.09 -6.09 -12.52
N GLN A 24 5.10 -5.90 -11.65
CA GLN A 24 3.69 -6.11 -11.99
C GLN A 24 3.25 -5.14 -13.08
N PHE A 25 3.61 -3.85 -12.98
CA PHE A 25 3.31 -2.88 -14.02
C PHE A 25 3.97 -3.20 -15.35
N ARG A 26 5.25 -3.60 -15.36
CA ARG A 26 5.94 -4.06 -16.58
C ARG A 26 5.27 -5.26 -17.23
N LYS A 27 4.72 -6.19 -16.45
CA LYS A 27 3.94 -7.32 -16.99
C LYS A 27 2.64 -6.82 -17.63
N LEU A 28 1.88 -6.01 -16.91
CA LEU A 28 0.59 -5.48 -17.38
C LEU A 28 0.73 -4.66 -18.67
N THR A 29 1.77 -3.84 -18.79
CA THR A 29 1.99 -3.03 -20.00
C THR A 29 2.53 -3.85 -21.16
N LYS A 30 3.29 -4.93 -20.91
CA LYS A 30 3.79 -5.83 -21.96
C LYS A 30 2.68 -6.69 -22.58
N THR A 31 1.69 -7.10 -21.78
CA THR A 31 0.59 -7.97 -22.26
C THR A 31 -0.48 -7.20 -23.07
N LYS A 32 -0.67 -5.90 -22.81
CA LYS A 32 -1.79 -5.12 -23.37
C LYS A 32 -1.51 -4.40 -24.70
N GLY A 33 -0.28 -4.43 -25.23
CA GLY A 33 0.05 -3.79 -26.52
C GLY A 33 -0.01 -2.25 -26.49
N ALA A 34 -0.24 -1.62 -27.65
CA ALA A 34 -0.33 -0.16 -27.77
C ALA A 34 -1.66 0.38 -27.22
N PHE A 35 -1.60 1.40 -26.35
CA PHE A 35 -2.78 2.02 -25.76
C PHE A 35 -3.35 3.12 -26.66
N PRO A 36 -4.67 3.14 -26.93
CA PRO A 36 -5.29 4.14 -27.81
C PRO A 36 -5.43 5.53 -27.15
N ASN A 37 -5.47 5.61 -25.82
CA ASN A 37 -5.57 6.88 -25.07
C ASN A 37 -4.92 6.76 -23.68
N LYS A 38 -4.41 7.87 -23.14
CA LYS A 38 -3.78 7.95 -21.81
C LYS A 38 -4.70 7.48 -20.67
N ASP A 39 -6.01 7.75 -20.77
CA ASP A 39 -6.98 7.33 -19.77
C ASP A 39 -7.12 5.81 -19.67
N SER A 40 -6.94 5.10 -20.78
CA SER A 40 -6.98 3.63 -20.81
C SER A 40 -5.79 3.02 -20.06
N LEU A 41 -4.62 3.67 -20.13
CA LEU A 41 -3.43 3.28 -19.37
C LEU A 41 -3.62 3.53 -17.86
N LEU A 42 -4.16 4.70 -17.49
CA LEU A 42 -4.43 5.03 -16.08
C LEU A 42 -5.43 4.07 -15.45
N LYS A 43 -6.51 3.72 -16.16
CA LYS A 43 -7.48 2.71 -15.70
C LYS A 43 -6.83 1.34 -15.49
N LEU A 44 -5.93 0.92 -16.38
CA LEU A 44 -5.22 -0.35 -16.23
C LEU A 44 -4.31 -0.35 -14.98
N LEU A 45 -3.56 0.73 -14.76
CA LEU A 45 -2.70 0.90 -13.59
C LEU A 45 -3.52 0.86 -12.30
N TYR A 46 -4.65 1.57 -12.29
CA TYR A 46 -5.58 1.59 -11.16
C TYR A 46 -6.10 0.20 -10.80
N LEU A 47 -6.54 -0.57 -11.80
CA LEU A 47 -6.99 -1.95 -11.59
C LEU A 47 -5.86 -2.86 -11.09
N GLY A 48 -4.64 -2.66 -11.59
CA GLY A 48 -3.45 -3.37 -11.10
C GLY A 48 -3.19 -3.12 -9.61
N ILE A 49 -3.27 -1.86 -9.19
CA ILE A 49 -3.08 -1.46 -7.78
C ILE A 49 -4.21 -2.02 -6.92
N GLN A 50 -5.46 -1.96 -7.36
CA GLN A 50 -6.58 -2.53 -6.61
C GLN A 50 -6.43 -4.04 -6.40
N ASN A 51 -6.03 -4.77 -7.44
CA ASN A 51 -5.80 -6.22 -7.34
C ASN A 51 -4.61 -6.56 -6.44
N ALA A 52 -3.56 -5.72 -6.43
CA ALA A 52 -2.43 -5.86 -5.52
C ALA A 52 -2.85 -5.56 -4.07
N SER A 53 -3.62 -4.50 -3.84
CA SER A 53 -4.14 -4.12 -2.53
C SER A 53 -4.99 -5.21 -1.89
N LYS A 54 -5.78 -5.95 -2.68
CA LYS A 54 -6.56 -7.11 -2.18
C LYS A 54 -5.69 -8.26 -1.70
N LYS A 55 -4.45 -8.38 -2.20
CA LYS A 55 -3.48 -9.41 -1.79
C LYS A 55 -2.64 -8.96 -0.59
N TRP A 56 -2.59 -7.66 -0.31
CA TRP A 56 -1.83 -7.07 0.80
C TRP A 56 -2.61 -7.04 2.11
N THR A 57 -3.29 -8.14 2.43
CA THR A 57 -4.03 -8.31 3.69
C THR A 57 -3.24 -9.11 4.72
N MET A 58 -2.00 -9.47 4.41
CA MET A 58 -1.17 -10.25 5.32
C MET A 58 -0.78 -9.40 6.55
N PRO A 59 -0.96 -9.91 7.78
CA PRO A 59 -0.55 -9.21 8.99
C PRO A 59 0.97 -9.05 9.04
N ILE A 60 1.42 -7.87 9.46
CA ILE A 60 2.84 -7.59 9.65
C ILE A 60 3.34 -8.42 10.83
N GLN A 61 4.38 -9.21 10.60
CA GLN A 61 5.03 -9.95 11.68
C GLN A 61 5.70 -8.98 12.66
N ASN A 62 5.54 -9.25 13.95
CA ASN A 62 6.17 -8.51 15.05
C ASN A 62 5.81 -7.01 15.13
N TRP A 63 4.64 -6.63 14.59
CA TRP A 63 4.19 -5.24 14.55
C TRP A 63 4.17 -4.55 15.92
N ALA A 64 3.85 -5.28 16.99
CA ALA A 64 3.85 -4.76 18.36
C ALA A 64 5.24 -4.27 18.80
N LEU A 65 6.31 -5.01 18.48
CA LEU A 65 7.68 -4.61 18.83
C LEU A 65 8.12 -3.37 18.04
N THR A 66 7.77 -3.32 16.76
CA THR A 66 8.06 -2.17 15.90
C THR A 66 7.34 -0.92 16.37
N ILE A 67 6.08 -1.03 16.82
CA ILE A 67 5.36 0.10 17.42
C ILE A 67 6.08 0.59 18.68
N SER A 68 6.47 -0.29 19.60
CA SER A 68 7.18 0.12 20.82
C SER A 68 8.46 0.89 20.52
N GLN A 69 9.21 0.48 19.49
CA GLN A 69 10.39 1.21 19.04
C GLN A 69 10.02 2.57 18.43
N LEU A 70 9.00 2.62 17.57
CA LEU A 70 8.54 3.86 16.94
C LEU A 70 8.03 4.89 17.96
N VAL A 71 7.35 4.45 19.02
CA VAL A 71 6.86 5.32 20.11
C VAL A 71 8.03 6.02 20.81
N ILE A 72 9.14 5.31 21.04
CA ILE A 72 10.36 5.89 21.65
C ILE A 72 11.05 6.88 20.69
N TYR A 73 11.11 6.57 19.39
CA TYR A 73 11.77 7.45 18.42
C TYR A 73 10.94 8.69 18.04
N PHE A 74 9.62 8.60 18.10
CA PHE A 74 8.67 9.65 17.68
C PHE A 74 7.70 10.02 18.80
N GLU A 75 8.24 10.32 19.99
CA GLU A 75 7.47 10.73 21.17
C GLU A 75 6.46 11.85 20.84
N GLY A 76 5.22 11.71 21.34
CA GLY A 76 4.15 12.71 21.20
C GLY A 76 3.46 12.81 19.83
N ARG A 77 3.95 12.15 18.77
CA ARG A 77 3.26 12.08 17.47
C ARG A 77 2.27 10.92 17.39
N LEU A 78 2.62 9.79 17.97
CA LEU A 78 1.85 8.55 17.85
C LEU A 78 0.80 8.36 18.96
N ASP A 79 0.89 9.11 20.06
CA ASP A 79 -0.08 9.04 21.18
C ASP A 79 -1.51 9.40 20.77
N LYS A 80 -1.70 10.17 19.70
CA LYS A 80 -3.02 10.58 19.23
C LYS A 80 -3.77 9.45 18.50
N ASP A 81 -3.02 8.57 17.86
CA ASP A 81 -3.55 7.50 17.01
C ASP A 81 -3.49 6.13 17.71
N LEU A 82 -2.55 5.97 18.63
CA LEU A 82 -2.46 4.82 19.51
C LEU A 82 -3.35 5.07 20.74
N LYS A 83 -4.66 4.81 20.60
CA LYS A 83 -5.55 4.72 21.76
C LYS A 83 -5.17 3.51 22.60
N LEU A 84 -4.22 3.69 23.52
CA LEU A 84 -4.11 2.82 24.69
C LEU A 84 -5.32 3.03 25.61
#